data_AF-X1AD07-F1
#
_entry.id   AF-X1AD07-F1
#
_cell.length_a   1.000
_cell.length_b   1.000
_cell.length_c   1.000
_cell.angle_alpha   90.00
_cell.angle_beta   90.00
_cell.angle_gamma   90.00
#
_symmetry.space_group_name_H-M   'P 1'
#
loop_
_entity.id
_entity.type
_entity.pdbx_description
1 polymer ?
#
loop_
_entity_poly.entity_id
_entity_poly.type
_entity_poly.pdbx_seq_one_letter_code
_entity_poly.pdbx_strand_id
1 'polypeptide(L)'
;MITLAETHPEVVNIALRTKKMANDMVRIIGGRAVHPIRTVIGGFTKLPTEEEMIKMKEMLESCYPDLEKSLEVFKTLDVPDFERETEYISISDTSDYALYDGKIKSTDGWEIDDQNYLDKINEKVVQHSTAKHCWASRDTFMVGALARFNNNYGKLTDNAKKYAKELGLEAPCYNTFMNNIAQFVEIVHSVDDSIRLIDEILKEGLDDNKAMAEIKPKA
;
A
#
# COMPACT_ATOMS: atom_id res chain seq x y z
N MET A 1 -21.10 9.91 -4.48
CA MET A 1 -21.30 8.47 -4.74
C MET A 1 -22.55 8.19 -5.58
N ILE A 2 -23.72 8.74 -5.24
CA ILE A 2 -24.98 8.47 -5.96
C ILE A 2 -24.93 8.88 -7.45
N THR A 3 -24.37 10.05 -7.76
CA THR A 3 -24.31 10.58 -9.15
C THR A 3 -23.38 9.82 -10.10
N LEU A 4 -22.31 9.20 -9.59
CA LEU A 4 -21.39 8.42 -10.43
C LEU A 4 -21.95 7.02 -10.75
N ALA A 5 -22.77 6.45 -9.85
CA ALA A 5 -23.43 5.17 -10.09
C ALA A 5 -24.45 5.24 -11.23
N GLU A 6 -25.10 6.41 -11.41
CA GLU A 6 -26.04 6.63 -12.51
C GLU A 6 -25.34 6.90 -13.85
N THR A 7 -24.25 7.66 -13.83
CA THR A 7 -23.57 8.12 -15.06
C THR A 7 -22.48 7.16 -15.54
N HIS A 8 -21.75 6.53 -14.63
CA HIS A 8 -20.61 5.65 -14.90
C HIS A 8 -20.69 4.39 -14.01
N PRO A 9 -21.77 3.59 -14.13
CA PRO A 9 -22.02 2.43 -13.27
C PRO A 9 -20.87 1.42 -13.28
N GLU A 10 -20.21 1.22 -14.42
CA GLU A 10 -19.11 0.26 -14.52
C GLU A 10 -17.87 0.70 -13.74
N VAL A 11 -17.55 1.99 -13.69
CA VAL A 11 -16.44 2.51 -12.88
C VAL A 11 -16.70 2.25 -11.40
N VAL A 12 -17.95 2.47 -10.95
CA VAL A 12 -18.37 2.16 -9.58
C VAL A 12 -18.31 0.66 -9.32
N ASN A 13 -18.76 -0.17 -10.26
CA ASN A 13 -18.72 -1.62 -10.12
C ASN A 13 -17.29 -2.16 -10.01
N ILE A 14 -16.34 -1.64 -10.81
CA ILE A 14 -14.91 -1.97 -10.68
C ILE A 14 -14.44 -1.68 -9.26
N ALA A 15 -14.66 -0.47 -8.75
CA ALA A 15 -14.26 -0.10 -7.39
C ALA A 15 -14.88 -1.01 -6.31
N LEU A 16 -16.15 -1.41 -6.48
CA LEU A 16 -16.83 -2.34 -5.58
C LEU A 16 -16.25 -3.77 -5.67
N ARG A 17 -15.92 -4.26 -6.88
CA ARG A 17 -15.28 -5.57 -7.09
C ARG A 17 -13.89 -5.61 -6.47
N THR A 18 -13.05 -4.60 -6.72
CA THR A 18 -11.72 -4.48 -6.12
C THR A 18 -11.79 -4.42 -4.59
N LYS A 19 -12.70 -3.61 -4.03
CA LYS A 19 -12.92 -3.55 -2.58
C LYS A 19 -13.38 -4.90 -2.02
N LYS A 20 -14.30 -5.58 -2.71
CA LYS A 20 -14.78 -6.90 -2.28
C LYS A 20 -13.65 -7.93 -2.27
N MET A 21 -12.82 -7.96 -3.31
CA MET A 21 -11.65 -8.83 -3.39
C MET A 21 -10.70 -8.60 -2.20
N ALA A 22 -10.33 -7.35 -1.94
CA ALA A 22 -9.46 -7.01 -0.81
C ALA A 22 -10.07 -7.46 0.54
N ASN A 23 -11.37 -7.22 0.75
CA ASN A 23 -12.09 -7.66 1.94
C ASN A 23 -12.13 -9.18 2.09
N ASP A 24 -12.25 -9.92 0.99
CA ASP A 24 -12.23 -11.38 1.01
C ASP A 24 -10.84 -11.91 1.36
N MET A 25 -9.77 -11.30 0.85
CA MET A 25 -8.39 -11.63 1.25
C MET A 25 -8.17 -11.38 2.75
N VAL A 26 -8.58 -10.21 3.26
CA VAL A 26 -8.48 -9.88 4.70
C VAL A 26 -9.31 -10.86 5.55
N ARG A 27 -10.46 -11.33 5.04
CA ARG A 27 -11.25 -12.36 5.73
C ARG A 27 -10.56 -13.73 5.74
N ILE A 28 -9.92 -14.12 4.64
CA ILE A 28 -9.18 -15.38 4.53
C ILE A 28 -7.99 -15.39 5.49
N ILE A 29 -7.19 -14.31 5.52
CA ILE A 29 -5.97 -14.22 6.33
C ILE A 29 -6.27 -13.82 7.78
N GLY A 30 -7.13 -12.82 7.97
CA GLY A 30 -7.41 -12.17 9.26
C GLY A 30 -8.69 -12.65 9.96
N GLY A 31 -9.47 -13.53 9.33
CA GLY A 31 -10.72 -14.10 9.87
C GLY A 31 -11.96 -13.20 9.74
N ARG A 32 -11.78 -11.88 9.62
CA ARG A 32 -12.86 -10.90 9.43
C ARG A 32 -12.40 -9.84 8.44
N ALA A 33 -13.29 -9.40 7.55
CA ALA A 33 -12.99 -8.33 6.59
C ALA A 33 -12.74 -6.96 7.26
N VAL A 34 -13.29 -6.76 8.47
CA VAL A 34 -13.10 -5.55 9.28
C VAL A 34 -12.77 -5.96 10.70
N HIS A 35 -11.73 -5.34 11.26
CA HIS A 35 -11.12 -5.72 12.55
C HIS A 35 -10.66 -7.20 12.54
N PRO A 36 -9.55 -7.52 11.82
CA PRO A 36 -9.01 -8.87 11.78
C PRO A 36 -8.62 -9.35 13.18
N ILE A 37 -8.78 -10.65 13.44
CA ILE A 37 -8.66 -11.27 14.78
C ILE A 37 -7.66 -12.43 14.83
N ARG A 38 -7.02 -12.77 13.71
CA ARG A 38 -6.11 -13.92 13.66
C ARG A 38 -4.67 -13.59 14.05
N THR A 39 -4.24 -12.34 13.93
CA THR A 39 -2.91 -11.89 14.36
C THR A 39 -2.86 -11.78 15.88
N VAL A 40 -1.97 -12.55 16.50
CA VAL A 40 -1.75 -12.60 17.96
C VAL A 40 -0.24 -12.55 18.27
N ILE A 41 0.10 -12.42 19.54
CA ILE A 41 1.50 -12.52 19.99
C ILE A 41 2.04 -13.89 19.58
N GLY A 42 3.08 -13.89 18.74
CA GLY A 42 3.71 -15.12 18.25
C GLY A 42 3.31 -15.52 16.83
N GLY A 43 2.28 -14.92 16.23
CA GLY A 43 1.89 -15.23 14.85
C GLY A 43 0.39 -15.21 14.63
N PHE A 44 -0.17 -16.30 14.11
CA PHE A 44 -1.55 -16.42 13.70
C PHE A 44 -2.29 -17.54 14.43
N THR A 45 -3.52 -17.28 14.90
CA THR A 45 -4.37 -18.31 15.52
C THR A 45 -4.82 -19.39 14.55
N LYS A 46 -4.81 -19.08 13.24
CA LYS A 46 -5.11 -20.00 12.15
C LYS A 46 -4.48 -19.49 10.85
N LEU A 47 -3.76 -20.36 10.16
CA LEU A 47 -3.29 -20.11 8.80
C LEU A 47 -4.41 -20.36 7.77
N PRO A 48 -4.39 -19.68 6.61
CA PRO A 48 -5.26 -20.06 5.49
C PRO A 48 -4.92 -21.47 4.99
N THR A 49 -5.88 -22.17 4.40
CA THR A 49 -5.60 -23.45 3.72
C THR A 49 -4.97 -23.21 2.35
N GLU A 50 -4.31 -24.22 1.78
CA GLU A 50 -3.80 -24.15 0.41
C GLU A 50 -4.91 -23.81 -0.61
N GLU A 51 -6.11 -24.39 -0.45
CA GLU A 51 -7.27 -24.08 -1.29
C GLU A 51 -7.69 -22.60 -1.16
N GLU A 52 -7.66 -22.05 0.06
CA GLU A 52 -7.95 -20.63 0.29
C GLU A 52 -6.87 -19.72 -0.35
N MET A 53 -5.60 -20.13 -0.31
CA MET A 53 -4.49 -19.42 -0.97
C MET A 53 -4.62 -19.43 -2.49
N ILE A 54 -4.90 -20.60 -3.09
CA ILE A 54 -5.12 -20.73 -4.54
C ILE A 54 -6.29 -19.84 -4.96
N LYS A 55 -7.39 -19.87 -4.21
CA LYS A 55 -8.54 -18.99 -4.47
C LYS A 55 -8.19 -17.51 -4.39
N MET A 56 -7.33 -17.09 -3.45
CA MET A 56 -6.85 -15.70 -3.41
C MET A 56 -6.06 -15.33 -4.66
N LYS A 57 -5.18 -16.21 -5.12
CA LYS A 57 -4.44 -16.00 -6.36
C LYS A 57 -5.37 -15.87 -7.57
N GLU A 58 -6.34 -16.77 -7.72
CA GLU A 58 -7.33 -16.70 -8.82
C GLU A 58 -8.12 -15.39 -8.79
N MET A 59 -8.51 -14.90 -7.61
CA MET A 59 -9.18 -13.60 -7.46
C MET A 59 -8.29 -12.45 -7.92
N LEU A 60 -7.01 -12.43 -7.51
CA LEU A 60 -6.03 -11.42 -7.90
C LEU A 60 -5.79 -11.44 -9.43
N GLU A 61 -5.57 -12.62 -10.02
CA GLU A 61 -5.39 -12.76 -11.47
C GLU A 61 -6.63 -12.30 -12.24
N SER A 62 -7.83 -12.58 -11.72
CA SER A 62 -9.09 -12.15 -12.34
C SER A 62 -9.31 -10.64 -12.33
N CYS A 63 -8.52 -9.87 -11.55
CA CYS A 63 -8.69 -8.43 -11.41
C CYS A 63 -7.94 -7.61 -12.47
N TYR A 64 -7.00 -8.20 -13.23
CA TYR A 64 -6.24 -7.47 -14.27
C TYR A 64 -7.11 -6.74 -15.31
N PRO A 65 -8.22 -7.31 -15.83
CA PRO A 65 -9.11 -6.57 -16.73
C PRO A 65 -9.74 -5.32 -16.08
N ASP A 66 -9.99 -5.36 -14.77
CA ASP A 66 -10.51 -4.22 -14.01
C ASP A 66 -9.41 -3.17 -13.76
N LEU A 67 -8.14 -3.58 -13.58
CA LEU A 67 -7.00 -2.67 -13.52
C LEU A 67 -6.78 -1.96 -14.86
N GLU A 68 -6.85 -2.67 -15.98
CA GLU A 68 -6.74 -2.08 -17.32
C GLU A 68 -7.87 -1.06 -17.58
N LYS A 69 -9.12 -1.40 -17.25
CA LYS A 69 -10.22 -0.42 -17.34
C LYS A 69 -10.01 0.79 -16.42
N SER A 70 -9.46 0.57 -15.22
CA SER A 70 -9.16 1.65 -14.28
C SER A 70 -8.08 2.57 -14.86
N LEU A 71 -7.04 2.02 -15.49
CA LEU A 71 -6.00 2.77 -16.19
C LEU A 71 -6.60 3.69 -17.25
N GLU A 72 -7.52 3.19 -18.08
CA GLU A 72 -8.22 4.00 -19.08
C GLU A 72 -9.03 5.13 -18.44
N VAL A 73 -9.68 4.90 -17.29
CA VAL A 73 -10.35 5.97 -16.53
C VAL A 73 -9.34 7.00 -16.04
N PHE A 74 -8.22 6.58 -15.44
CA PHE A 74 -7.20 7.49 -14.92
C PHE A 74 -6.59 8.36 -16.03
N LYS A 75 -6.41 7.83 -17.25
CA LYS A 75 -5.96 8.60 -18.43
C LYS A 75 -6.91 9.73 -18.84
N THR A 76 -8.18 9.67 -18.46
CA THR A 76 -9.17 10.72 -18.76
C THR A 76 -9.23 11.83 -17.70
N LEU A 77 -8.56 11.66 -16.56
CA LEU A 77 -8.60 12.64 -15.48
C LEU A 77 -7.72 13.84 -15.80
N ASP A 78 -8.29 15.03 -15.67
CA ASP A 78 -7.53 16.28 -15.72
C ASP A 78 -6.81 16.47 -14.38
N VAL A 79 -5.49 16.31 -14.39
CA VAL A 79 -4.65 16.49 -13.20
C VAL A 79 -4.21 17.95 -13.16
N PRO A 80 -4.59 18.73 -12.13
CA PRO A 80 -4.16 20.12 -12.03
C PRO A 80 -2.63 20.23 -11.97
N ASP A 81 -2.07 21.18 -12.70
CA ASP A 81 -0.65 21.52 -12.62
C ASP A 81 -0.38 22.30 -11.32
N PHE A 82 -0.06 21.55 -10.26
CA PHE A 82 0.20 22.10 -8.94
C PHE A 82 1.32 21.33 -8.26
N GLU A 83 2.51 21.92 -8.27
CA GLU A 83 3.68 21.37 -7.60
C GLU A 83 3.94 22.05 -6.25
N ARG A 84 4.28 21.24 -5.25
CA ARG A 84 4.72 21.71 -3.95
C ARG A 84 5.83 20.80 -3.44
N GLU A 85 7.06 21.12 -3.83
CA GLU A 85 8.23 20.41 -3.32
C GLU A 85 8.31 20.53 -1.79
N THR A 86 8.46 19.40 -1.13
CA THR A 86 8.57 19.28 0.32
C THR A 86 9.38 18.03 0.64
N GLU A 87 9.66 17.78 1.91
CA GLU A 87 10.25 16.51 2.34
C GLU A 87 9.22 15.37 2.16
N TYR A 88 9.61 14.23 1.58
CA TYR A 88 8.76 13.04 1.46
C TYR A 88 9.30 11.92 2.33
N ILE A 89 8.48 11.44 3.26
CA ILE A 89 8.85 10.43 4.24
C ILE A 89 8.03 9.16 4.00
N SER A 90 8.70 8.01 3.96
CA SER A 90 8.07 6.71 3.85
C SER A 90 8.91 5.62 4.46
N ILE A 91 8.36 4.41 4.60
CA ILE A 91 9.17 3.22 4.85
C ILE A 91 9.91 2.86 3.55
N SER A 92 11.11 2.31 3.67
CA SER A 92 11.96 1.82 2.58
C SER A 92 12.73 0.59 3.05
N ASP A 93 12.78 -0.43 2.22
CA ASP A 93 13.58 -1.63 2.44
C ASP A 93 14.59 -1.87 1.30
N THR A 94 15.68 -2.59 1.51
CA THR A 94 16.65 -2.85 0.44
C THR A 94 16.13 -3.75 -0.69
N SER A 95 15.13 -4.57 -0.42
CA SER A 95 14.62 -5.63 -1.31
C SER A 95 13.18 -5.42 -1.78
N ASP A 96 12.32 -4.81 -0.95
CA ASP A 96 10.89 -4.63 -1.25
C ASP A 96 10.47 -3.15 -1.36
N TYR A 97 9.38 -2.87 -2.06
CA TYR A 97 8.72 -1.57 -2.13
C TYR A 97 8.26 -1.05 -0.74
N ALA A 98 8.27 -1.93 0.26
CA ALA A 98 8.26 -1.61 1.69
C ALA A 98 6.92 -1.05 2.18
N LEU A 99 5.85 -1.82 1.94
CA LEU A 99 4.53 -1.55 2.50
C LEU A 99 4.35 -2.07 3.93
N TYR A 100 5.14 -3.08 4.33
CA TYR A 100 5.00 -3.76 5.62
C TYR A 100 6.17 -3.49 6.57
N ASP A 101 7.41 -3.68 6.12
CA ASP A 101 8.60 -3.59 6.95
C ASP A 101 9.70 -2.76 6.28
N GLY A 102 10.66 -2.27 7.07
CA GLY A 102 11.81 -1.49 6.62
C GLY A 102 12.11 -0.28 7.52
N LYS A 103 12.96 0.60 7.01
CA LYS A 103 13.39 1.82 7.72
C LYS A 103 12.60 3.05 7.27
N ILE A 104 12.42 4.01 8.16
CA ILE A 104 11.85 5.31 7.79
C ILE A 104 12.92 6.08 7.01
N LYS A 105 12.62 6.40 5.76
CA LYS A 105 13.48 7.12 4.82
C LYS A 105 12.85 8.45 4.45
N SER A 106 13.70 9.47 4.35
CA SER A 106 13.35 10.79 3.86
C SER A 106 14.08 11.11 2.56
N THR A 107 13.41 11.83 1.66
CA THR A 107 14.04 12.42 0.47
C THR A 107 15.12 13.45 0.81
N ASP A 108 15.15 13.95 2.05
CA ASP A 108 16.13 14.91 2.53
C ASP A 108 17.39 14.24 3.14
N GLY A 109 17.60 12.95 2.85
CA GLY A 109 18.90 12.30 2.99
C GLY A 109 19.15 11.57 4.30
N TRP A 110 18.12 11.32 5.11
CA TRP A 110 18.24 10.48 6.31
C TRP A 110 17.37 9.23 6.23
N GLU A 111 17.81 8.21 6.96
CA GLU A 111 17.13 6.93 7.14
C GLU A 111 17.34 6.48 8.59
N ILE A 112 16.29 6.02 9.26
CA ILE A 112 16.32 5.58 10.67
C ILE A 112 15.42 4.35 10.87
N ASP A 113 15.71 3.58 11.92
CA ASP A 113 14.77 2.55 12.38
C ASP A 113 13.47 3.18 12.89
N ASP A 114 12.36 2.49 12.66
CA ASP A 114 11.00 2.92 13.04
C ASP A 114 10.86 3.21 14.54
N GLN A 115 11.55 2.44 15.38
CA GLN A 115 11.59 2.63 16.83
C GLN A 115 12.21 3.97 17.25
N ASN A 116 13.02 4.59 16.38
CA ASN A 116 13.71 5.85 16.64
C ASN A 116 13.01 7.05 15.98
N TYR A 117 11.75 6.92 15.54
CA TYR A 117 11.05 7.96 14.78
C TYR A 117 11.02 9.34 15.47
N LEU A 118 11.01 9.35 16.82
CA LEU A 118 11.01 10.57 17.64
C LEU A 118 12.31 11.38 17.53
N ASP A 119 13.40 10.79 17.05
CA ASP A 119 14.67 11.49 16.84
C ASP A 119 14.62 12.42 15.62
N LYS A 120 13.63 12.24 14.74
CA LYS A 120 13.48 13.01 13.49
C LYS A 120 12.14 13.72 13.38
N ILE A 121 11.05 13.08 13.79
CA ILE A 121 9.69 13.61 13.63
C ILE A 121 9.30 14.40 14.88
N ASN A 122 8.99 15.68 14.66
CA ASN A 122 8.55 16.60 15.69
C ASN A 122 7.06 16.90 15.53
N GLU A 123 6.38 17.23 16.63
CA GLU A 123 4.95 17.53 16.65
C GLU A 123 4.63 18.77 17.50
N LYS A 124 3.62 19.55 17.08
CA LYS A 124 3.09 20.69 17.83
C LYS A 124 1.57 20.76 17.76
N VAL A 125 0.97 21.29 18.82
CA VAL A 125 -0.46 21.62 18.85
C VAL A 125 -0.64 23.06 18.35
N VAL A 126 -1.67 23.30 17.55
CA VAL A 126 -2.06 24.64 17.08
C VAL A 126 -3.46 24.97 17.56
N GLN A 127 -3.74 26.25 17.81
CA GLN A 127 -4.99 26.68 18.46
C GLN A 127 -6.26 26.33 17.66
N HIS A 128 -6.18 26.31 16.33
CA HIS A 128 -7.34 26.18 15.44
C HIS A 128 -7.60 24.72 14.98
N SER A 129 -6.82 23.75 15.45
CA SER A 129 -6.95 22.35 15.05
C SER A 129 -6.79 21.42 16.24
N THR A 130 -7.59 20.35 16.29
CA THR A 130 -7.41 19.26 17.24
C THR A 130 -6.32 18.28 16.79
N ALA A 131 -5.91 18.32 15.52
CA ALA A 131 -4.80 17.54 15.00
C ALA A 131 -3.46 18.21 15.30
N LYS A 132 -2.45 17.39 15.64
CA LYS A 132 -1.07 17.87 15.72
C LYS A 132 -0.53 18.18 14.33
N HIS A 133 0.33 19.18 14.25
CA HIS A 133 1.10 19.49 13.06
C HIS A 133 2.50 18.92 13.24
N CYS A 134 2.97 18.15 12.26
CA CYS A 134 4.27 17.48 12.32
C CYS A 134 5.26 18.06 11.31
N TRP A 135 6.54 18.00 11.64
CA TRP A 135 7.65 18.41 10.77
C TRP A 135 8.89 17.56 11.05
N ALA A 136 9.87 17.59 10.15
CA ALA A 136 11.13 16.87 10.31
C ALA A 136 12.31 17.74 9.85
N SER A 137 12.87 17.49 8.67
CA SER A 137 13.97 18.29 8.11
C SER A 137 13.49 19.65 7.60
N ARG A 138 12.26 19.69 7.09
CA ARG A 138 11.57 20.92 6.65
C ARG A 138 10.37 21.21 7.55
N ASP A 139 9.80 22.40 7.39
CA ASP A 139 8.59 22.84 8.13
C ASP A 139 7.36 21.97 7.88
N THR A 140 7.33 21.24 6.76
CA THR A 140 6.30 20.25 6.42
C THR A 140 6.92 19.06 5.71
N PHE A 141 6.28 17.91 5.82
CA PHE A 141 6.58 16.75 4.99
C PHE A 141 5.31 16.12 4.46
N MET A 142 5.43 15.34 3.39
CA MET A 142 4.37 14.53 2.81
C MET A 142 4.63 13.05 3.11
N VAL A 143 3.57 12.34 3.47
CA VAL A 143 3.52 10.87 3.54
C VAL A 143 2.44 10.37 2.59
N GLY A 144 2.41 9.06 2.31
CA GLY A 144 1.42 8.44 1.45
C GLY A 144 2.05 7.77 0.23
N ALA A 145 1.22 7.47 -0.77
CA ALA A 145 1.64 6.73 -1.95
C ALA A 145 2.70 7.48 -2.75
N LEU A 146 2.55 8.80 -2.92
CA LEU A 146 3.54 9.61 -3.64
C LEU A 146 4.91 9.64 -2.93
N ALA A 147 4.92 9.65 -1.60
CA ALA A 147 6.15 9.60 -0.82
C ALA A 147 6.87 8.25 -0.96
N ARG A 148 6.11 7.14 -0.86
CA ARG A 148 6.64 5.79 -1.12
C ARG A 148 7.14 5.66 -2.55
N PHE A 149 6.39 6.14 -3.53
CA PHE A 149 6.78 6.12 -4.93
C PHE A 149 8.11 6.86 -5.14
N ASN A 150 8.24 8.10 -4.65
CA ASN A 150 9.47 8.89 -4.74
C ASN A 150 10.67 8.18 -4.11
N ASN A 151 10.50 7.55 -2.94
CA ASN A 151 11.59 6.90 -2.21
C ASN A 151 11.94 5.49 -2.71
N ASN A 152 10.98 4.77 -3.32
CA ASN A 152 11.04 3.34 -3.60
C ASN A 152 10.75 2.97 -5.07
N TYR A 153 10.65 3.93 -6.00
CA TYR A 153 10.32 3.67 -7.43
C TYR A 153 11.07 2.48 -8.04
N GLY A 154 12.38 2.35 -7.75
CA GLY A 154 13.21 1.26 -8.27
C GLY A 154 12.72 -0.14 -7.90
N LYS A 155 11.95 -0.27 -6.82
CA LYS A 155 11.46 -1.53 -6.23
C LYS A 155 10.03 -1.89 -6.66
N LEU A 156 9.38 -1.05 -7.45
CA LEU A 156 8.10 -1.40 -8.08
C LEU A 156 8.26 -2.63 -8.99
N THR A 157 7.19 -3.41 -9.08
CA THR A 157 7.07 -4.48 -10.08
C THR A 157 7.14 -3.89 -11.49
N ASP A 158 7.62 -4.66 -12.46
CA ASP A 158 7.74 -4.17 -13.85
C ASP A 158 6.40 -3.74 -14.44
N ASN A 159 5.34 -4.46 -14.08
CA ASN A 159 3.98 -4.11 -14.48
C ASN A 159 3.53 -2.78 -13.82
N ALA A 160 3.74 -2.58 -12.51
CA ALA A 160 3.44 -1.28 -11.88
C ALA A 160 4.26 -0.11 -12.49
N LYS A 161 5.53 -0.33 -12.85
CA LYS A 161 6.35 0.67 -13.57
C LYS A 161 5.77 1.01 -14.94
N LYS A 162 5.23 0.02 -15.67
CA LYS A 162 4.54 0.24 -16.94
C LYS A 162 3.31 1.13 -16.75
N TYR A 163 2.46 0.84 -15.76
CA TYR A 163 1.28 1.66 -15.45
C TYR A 163 1.65 3.08 -15.04
N ALA A 164 2.68 3.25 -14.20
CA ALA A 164 3.20 4.56 -13.83
C ALA A 164 3.61 5.38 -15.06
N LYS A 165 4.35 4.75 -15.99
CA LYS A 165 4.77 5.38 -17.25
C LYS A 165 3.58 5.79 -18.13
N GLU A 166 2.57 4.92 -18.26
CA GLU A 166 1.36 5.22 -19.05
C GLU A 166 0.53 6.37 -18.47
N LEU A 167 0.65 6.63 -17.17
CA LEU A 167 -0.02 7.72 -16.46
C LEU A 167 0.87 8.96 -16.27
N GLY A 168 2.07 8.98 -16.85
CA GLY A 168 3.01 10.10 -16.72
C GLY A 168 3.53 10.32 -15.30
N LEU A 169 3.50 9.31 -14.44
CA LEU A 169 4.06 9.38 -13.09
C LEU A 169 5.55 9.01 -13.12
N GLU A 170 6.42 10.01 -12.90
CA GLU A 170 7.87 9.85 -12.85
C GLU A 170 8.41 10.22 -11.46
N ALA A 171 9.49 9.56 -11.02
CA ALA A 171 10.11 9.85 -9.72
C ALA A 171 11.35 10.75 -9.89
N PRO A 172 11.51 11.83 -9.10
CA PRO A 172 10.56 12.32 -8.11
C PRO A 172 9.39 13.10 -8.74
N CYS A 173 8.21 13.02 -8.13
CA CYS A 173 7.04 13.82 -8.47
C CYS A 173 6.62 14.69 -7.29
N TYR A 174 6.45 15.99 -7.55
CA TYR A 174 6.04 16.99 -6.54
C TYR A 174 4.61 17.50 -6.72
N ASN A 175 3.88 17.00 -7.73
CA ASN A 175 2.48 17.33 -7.92
C ASN A 175 1.61 16.53 -6.93
N THR A 176 0.99 17.23 -5.99
CA THR A 176 0.22 16.58 -4.91
C THR A 176 -0.99 15.80 -5.43
N PHE A 177 -1.57 16.21 -6.56
CA PHE A 177 -2.71 15.50 -7.18
C PHE A 177 -2.30 14.15 -7.79
N MET A 178 -1.01 13.97 -8.11
CA MET A 178 -0.47 12.69 -8.58
C MET A 178 -0.46 11.61 -7.49
N ASN A 179 -0.75 11.95 -6.22
CA ASN A 179 -0.89 10.94 -5.16
C ASN A 179 -2.01 9.93 -5.45
N ASN A 180 -3.10 10.33 -6.12
CA ASN A 180 -4.16 9.39 -6.51
C ASN A 180 -3.68 8.40 -7.59
N ILE A 181 -2.87 8.88 -8.53
CA ILE A 181 -2.23 8.03 -9.55
C ILE A 181 -1.21 7.11 -8.90
N ALA A 182 -0.41 7.62 -7.96
CA ALA A 182 0.52 6.80 -7.18
C ALA A 182 -0.21 5.71 -6.37
N GLN A 183 -1.38 6.00 -5.77
CA GLN A 183 -2.21 5.00 -5.09
C GLN A 183 -2.68 3.90 -6.04
N PHE A 184 -3.07 4.26 -7.27
CA PHE A 184 -3.46 3.27 -8.28
C PHE A 184 -2.28 2.41 -8.73
N VAL A 185 -1.11 3.00 -8.95
CA VAL A 185 0.13 2.27 -9.24
C VAL A 185 0.49 1.32 -8.09
N GLU A 186 0.31 1.75 -6.83
CA GLU A 186 0.51 0.89 -5.67
C GLU A 186 -0.48 -0.28 -5.62
N ILE A 187 -1.73 -0.10 -6.05
CA ILE A 187 -2.69 -1.21 -6.16
C ILE A 187 -2.18 -2.25 -7.17
N VAL A 188 -1.69 -1.81 -8.34
CA VAL A 188 -1.10 -2.73 -9.35
C VAL A 188 0.09 -3.48 -8.75
N HIS A 189 1.01 -2.76 -8.10
CA HIS A 189 2.15 -3.36 -7.42
C HIS A 189 1.72 -4.38 -6.36
N SER A 190 0.75 -4.03 -5.50
CA SER A 190 0.23 -4.92 -4.46
C SER A 190 -0.44 -6.17 -5.03
N VAL A 191 -1.09 -6.09 -6.19
CA VAL A 191 -1.66 -7.26 -6.87
C VAL A 191 -0.55 -8.19 -7.34
N ASP A 192 0.44 -7.67 -8.07
CA ASP A 192 1.56 -8.47 -8.56
C ASP A 192 2.35 -9.11 -7.41
N ASP A 193 2.64 -8.31 -6.37
CA ASP A 193 3.41 -8.76 -5.22
C ASP A 193 2.65 -9.78 -4.36
N SER A 194 1.32 -9.61 -4.21
CA SER A 194 0.49 -10.61 -3.53
C SER A 194 0.50 -11.95 -4.25
N ILE A 195 0.45 -11.97 -5.59
CA ILE A 195 0.54 -13.21 -6.36
C ILE A 195 1.90 -13.88 -6.14
N ARG A 196 2.99 -13.10 -6.20
CA ARG A 196 4.35 -13.59 -5.91
C ARG A 196 4.45 -14.21 -4.52
N LEU A 197 3.97 -13.51 -3.48
CA LEU A 197 3.98 -13.99 -2.10
C LEU A 197 3.15 -15.27 -1.94
N ILE A 198 1.97 -15.36 -2.57
CA ILE A 198 1.15 -16.57 -2.53
C ILE A 198 1.90 -17.75 -3.16
N ASP A 199 2.55 -17.55 -4.30
CA ASP A 199 3.31 -18.60 -4.98
C ASP A 199 4.52 -19.07 -4.16
N GLU A 200 5.23 -18.15 -3.51
CA GLU A 200 6.32 -18.47 -2.59
C GLU A 200 5.82 -19.30 -1.39
N ILE A 201 4.73 -18.87 -0.74
CA ILE A 201 4.14 -19.57 0.41
C ILE A 201 3.63 -20.96 0.01
N LEU A 202 2.94 -21.10 -1.12
CA LEU A 202 2.46 -22.40 -1.60
C LEU A 202 3.61 -23.35 -1.94
N LYS A 203 4.72 -22.83 -2.47
CA LYS A 203 5.91 -23.62 -2.77
C LYS A 203 6.64 -24.08 -1.50
N GLU A 204 6.72 -23.23 -0.48
CA GLU A 204 7.32 -23.58 0.81
C GLU A 204 6.44 -24.53 1.64
N GLY A 205 5.13 -24.45 1.44
CA GLY A 205 4.12 -25.21 2.16
C GLY A 205 3.66 -24.52 3.45
N LEU A 206 2.38 -24.69 3.77
CA LEU A 206 1.79 -24.17 5.01
C LEU A 206 1.96 -25.18 6.15
N ASP A 207 2.62 -24.78 7.22
CA ASP A 207 2.83 -25.62 8.42
C ASP A 207 2.13 -25.00 9.62
N ASP A 208 0.99 -25.59 10.02
CA ASP A 208 0.21 -25.15 11.18
C ASP A 208 1.03 -25.16 12.48
N ASN A 209 2.07 -26.00 12.58
CA ASN A 209 2.94 -26.01 13.76
C ASN A 209 3.82 -24.76 13.86
N LYS A 210 4.01 -24.03 12.74
CA LYS A 210 4.73 -22.76 12.68
C LYS A 210 3.80 -21.55 12.68
N ALA A 211 2.48 -21.76 12.77
CA ALA A 211 1.52 -20.66 12.86
C ALA A 211 1.79 -19.75 14.07
N MET A 212 2.33 -20.32 15.15
CA MET A 212 2.62 -19.65 16.42
C MET A 212 4.06 -19.93 16.86
N ALA A 213 4.86 -18.89 16.99
CA ALA A 213 6.16 -18.96 17.65
C ALA A 213 6.00 -18.92 19.18
N GLU A 214 6.81 -19.70 19.90
CA GLU A 214 6.89 -19.62 21.35
C GLU A 214 7.52 -18.28 21.77
N ILE A 215 6.71 -17.38 22.32
CA ILE A 215 7.20 -16.10 22.84
C ILE A 215 7.31 -16.17 24.36
N LYS A 216 8.53 -15.92 24.87
CA LYS A 216 8.77 -15.64 26.28
C LYS A 216 8.69 -14.13 26.50
N PRO A 217 7.68 -13.61 27.20
CA PRO A 217 7.60 -12.19 27.50
C PRO A 217 8.84 -11.77 28.30
N LYS A 218 9.48 -10.66 27.91
CA LYS A 218 10.46 -10.00 28.77
C LYS A 218 9.67 -9.22 29.82
N ALA A 219 9.88 -9.56 31.09
CA ALA A 219 9.33 -8.84 32.24
C ALA A 219 9.92 -7.44 32.36
#